data_AF-A0A836VZ14-F1
#
_entry.id   AF-A0A836VZ14-F1
#
_cell.length_a   1.000
_cell.length_b   1.000
_cell.length_c   1.000
_cell.angle_alpha   90.00
_cell.angle_beta   90.00
_cell.angle_gamma   90.00
#
_symmetry.space_group_name_H-M   'P 1'
#
loop_
_entity.id
_entity.type
_entity.pdbx_description
1 polymer ?
#
loop_
_entity_poly.entity_id
_entity_poly.type
_entity_poly.pdbx_seq_one_letter_code
_entity_poly.pdbx_strand_id
1 'polypeptide(L)'
;MFVNRRKSTGNPVEEKCYEGLYTDAECKRLYSGKPFEGHKNNFHRCIREGGLPVSGGYRHVQTMNTCHLCAIAARLKRVIRWDPKAERIVGDEQAALFFSREQRKGFEIPRV
;
A
#
# COMPACT_ATOMS: atom_id res chain seq x y z
N MET A 1 12.49 15.67 -2.62
CA MET A 1 12.72 14.55 -3.57
C MET A 1 11.56 14.53 -4.55
N PHE A 2 11.83 14.52 -5.84
CA PHE A 2 10.83 14.45 -6.91
C PHE A 2 10.95 13.10 -7.62
N VAL A 3 9.83 12.46 -7.93
CA VAL A 3 9.79 11.16 -8.61
C VAL A 3 8.96 11.28 -9.88
N ASN A 4 9.51 10.84 -10.99
CA ASN A 4 8.87 10.75 -12.30
C ASN A 4 9.09 9.35 -12.88
N ARG A 5 8.42 9.02 -13.99
CA ARG A 5 8.59 7.74 -14.68
C ARG A 5 10.07 7.56 -15.04
N ARG A 6 10.72 6.57 -14.42
CA ARG A 6 12.14 6.21 -14.58
C ARG A 6 13.16 7.22 -14.04
N LYS A 7 12.75 8.24 -13.27
CA LYS A 7 13.68 9.25 -12.75
C LYS A 7 13.31 9.68 -11.33
N SER A 8 14.31 9.83 -10.47
CA SER A 8 14.18 10.52 -9.19
C SER A 8 15.21 11.64 -9.13
N THR A 9 14.84 12.81 -8.60
CA THR A 9 15.70 14.00 -8.54
C THR A 9 15.53 14.79 -7.25
N GLY A 10 16.42 15.78 -7.04
CA GLY A 10 16.44 16.67 -5.88
C GLY A 10 17.48 16.25 -4.84
N ASN A 11 17.71 17.12 -3.86
CA ASN A 11 18.85 17.05 -2.93
C ASN A 11 19.14 15.65 -2.37
N PRO A 12 18.16 14.87 -1.87
CA PRO A 12 18.48 13.56 -1.30
C PRO A 12 19.09 12.56 -2.29
N VAL A 13 18.81 12.70 -3.59
CA VAL A 13 19.37 11.87 -4.66
C VAL A 13 20.74 12.40 -5.08
N GLU A 14 20.88 13.72 -5.19
CA GLU A 14 22.12 14.39 -5.63
C GLU A 14 23.23 14.28 -4.57
N GLU A 15 22.87 14.46 -3.31
CA GLU A 15 23.76 14.31 -2.14
C GLU A 15 23.93 12.84 -1.73
N LYS A 16 23.28 11.91 -2.43
CA LYS A 16 23.34 10.46 -2.17
C LYS A 16 23.11 10.08 -0.70
N CYS A 17 22.15 10.72 -0.04
CA CYS A 17 21.91 10.55 1.40
C CYS A 17 21.59 9.10 1.84
N TYR A 18 21.33 8.20 0.89
CA TYR A 18 20.99 6.80 1.14
C TYR A 18 22.03 5.81 0.60
N GLU A 19 23.15 6.28 0.05
CA GLU A 19 24.21 5.40 -0.47
C GLU A 19 24.82 4.56 0.67
N GLY A 20 24.90 3.24 0.46
CA GLY A 20 25.43 2.31 1.45
C GLY A 20 24.52 2.00 2.65
N LEU A 21 23.34 2.62 2.77
CA LEU A 21 22.42 2.34 3.89
C LEU A 21 21.78 0.96 3.81
N TYR A 22 21.67 0.40 2.60
CA TYR A 22 21.08 -0.90 2.36
C TYR A 22 22.00 -1.73 1.50
N THR A 23 22.20 -2.97 1.91
CA THR A 23 22.91 -3.98 1.11
C THR A 23 22.01 -4.52 0.01
N ASP A 24 22.62 -5.05 -1.06
CA ASP A 24 21.89 -5.75 -2.13
C ASP A 24 21.01 -6.89 -1.60
N ALA A 25 21.48 -7.58 -0.54
CA ALA A 25 20.73 -8.64 0.11
C ALA A 25 19.45 -8.11 0.78
N GLU A 26 19.53 -6.94 1.44
CA GLU A 26 18.37 -6.30 2.05
C GLU A 26 17.38 -5.78 1.02
N CYS A 27 17.88 -5.18 -0.06
CA CYS A 27 17.07 -4.78 -1.20
C CYS A 27 16.33 -5.99 -1.80
N LYS A 28 17.03 -7.11 -2.05
CA LYS A 28 16.39 -8.35 -2.53
C LYS A 28 15.37 -8.91 -1.53
N ARG A 29 15.65 -8.83 -0.23
CA ARG A 29 14.71 -9.25 0.82
C ARG A 29 13.41 -8.43 0.77
N LEU A 30 13.49 -7.11 0.57
CA LEU A 30 12.31 -6.24 0.39
C LEU A 30 11.49 -6.64 -0.84
N TYR A 31 12.16 -7.10 -1.90
CA TYR A 31 11.52 -7.65 -3.10
C TYR A 31 11.09 -9.12 -2.94
N SER A 32 10.97 -9.62 -1.70
CA SER A 32 10.57 -11.00 -1.40
C SER A 32 11.46 -12.04 -2.10
N GLY A 33 12.77 -11.76 -2.19
CA GLY A 33 13.76 -12.60 -2.85
C GLY A 33 13.72 -12.60 -4.39
N LYS A 34 12.83 -11.81 -5.00
CA LYS A 34 12.66 -11.76 -6.45
C LYS A 34 13.62 -10.75 -7.09
N PRO A 35 14.04 -10.97 -8.36
CA PRO A 35 14.84 -10.00 -9.08
C PRO A 35 14.07 -8.68 -9.26
N PHE A 36 14.81 -7.58 -9.35
CA PHE A 36 14.23 -6.30 -9.74
C PHE A 36 13.81 -6.35 -11.21
N GLU A 37 12.50 -6.26 -11.47
CA GLU A 37 11.94 -6.37 -12.82
C GLU A 37 10.65 -5.55 -12.96
N GLY A 38 10.17 -5.39 -14.21
CA GLY A 38 8.92 -4.70 -14.47
C GLY A 38 7.70 -5.42 -13.88
N HIS A 39 6.66 -4.67 -13.52
CA HIS A 39 5.48 -5.20 -12.82
C HIS A 39 4.81 -6.39 -13.53
N LYS A 40 4.68 -6.33 -14.87
CA LYS A 40 4.12 -7.44 -15.67
C LYS A 40 5.02 -8.68 -15.66
N ASN A 41 6.34 -8.50 -15.75
CA ASN A 41 7.29 -9.60 -15.68
C ASN A 41 7.21 -10.30 -14.33
N ASN A 42 7.11 -9.52 -13.25
CA ASN A 42 6.92 -10.07 -11.90
C ASN A 42 5.62 -10.86 -11.77
N PHE A 43 4.53 -10.35 -12.34
CA PHE A 43 3.26 -11.06 -12.36
C PHE A 43 3.36 -12.41 -13.10
N HIS A 44 3.90 -12.43 -14.32
CA HIS A 44 4.09 -13.67 -15.08
C HIS A 44 5.04 -14.65 -14.39
N ARG A 45 6.09 -14.13 -13.71
CA ARG A 45 6.98 -14.94 -12.89
C ARG A 45 6.23 -15.63 -11.76
N CYS A 46 5.41 -14.89 -11.00
CA CYS A 46 4.66 -15.45 -9.87
C CYS A 46 3.61 -16.47 -10.33
N ILE A 47 3.02 -16.31 -11.52
CA ILE A 47 2.16 -17.34 -12.11
C ILE A 47 2.96 -18.63 -12.38
N ARG A 48 4.17 -18.48 -12.94
CA ARG A 48 5.01 -19.62 -13.33
C ARG A 48 5.65 -20.35 -12.14
N GLU A 49 6.23 -19.58 -11.22
CA GLU A 49 7.04 -20.08 -10.10
C GLU A 49 6.20 -20.26 -8.82
N GLY A 50 4.98 -19.73 -8.79
CA GLY A 50 4.17 -19.62 -7.59
C GLY A 50 4.59 -18.46 -6.67
N GLY A 51 3.81 -18.28 -5.61
CA GLY A 51 4.04 -17.23 -4.61
C GLY A 51 3.41 -15.87 -4.97
N LEU A 52 3.65 -14.88 -4.10
CA LEU A 52 3.03 -13.56 -4.22
C LEU A 52 3.88 -12.60 -5.07
N PRO A 53 3.23 -11.73 -5.86
CA PRO A 53 3.88 -10.56 -6.45
C PRO A 53 4.54 -9.68 -5.39
N VAL A 54 5.56 -8.92 -5.78
CA VAL A 54 6.24 -7.96 -4.89
C VAL A 54 5.20 -7.04 -4.25
N SER A 55 4.30 -6.49 -5.08
CA SER A 55 3.12 -5.71 -4.67
C SER A 55 1.88 -6.60 -4.52
N GLY A 56 1.93 -7.57 -3.60
CA GLY A 56 0.80 -8.48 -3.33
C GLY A 56 -0.47 -7.77 -2.83
N GLY A 57 -1.64 -8.39 -3.05
CA GLY A 57 -2.95 -7.81 -2.76
C GLY A 57 -3.15 -7.37 -1.30
N TYR A 58 -2.77 -8.19 -0.32
CA TYR A 58 -2.92 -7.85 1.10
C TYR A 58 -2.13 -6.59 1.50
N ARG A 59 -0.88 -6.48 1.06
CA ARG A 59 -0.06 -5.28 1.31
C ARG A 59 -0.65 -4.04 0.64
N HIS A 60 -1.26 -4.22 -0.54
CA HIS A 60 -1.95 -3.15 -1.23
C HIS A 60 -3.20 -2.69 -0.47
N VAL A 61 -4.02 -3.61 0.04
CA VAL A 61 -5.19 -3.28 0.88
C VAL A 61 -4.76 -2.47 2.11
N GLN A 62 -3.70 -2.88 2.80
CA GLN A 62 -3.16 -2.13 3.94
C GLN A 62 -2.76 -0.70 3.56
N THR A 63 -2.11 -0.53 2.40
CA THR A 63 -1.73 0.81 1.89
C THR A 63 -2.97 1.64 1.57
N MET A 64 -3.99 1.06 0.94
CA MET A 64 -5.25 1.75 0.63
C MET A 64 -6.01 2.12 1.89
N ASN A 65 -6.03 1.26 2.91
CA ASN A 65 -6.59 1.59 4.22
C ASN A 65 -5.95 2.86 4.80
N THR A 66 -4.62 2.99 4.73
CA THR A 66 -3.93 4.23 5.15
C THR A 66 -4.36 5.44 4.33
N CYS A 67 -4.44 5.34 3.00
CA CYS A 67 -4.92 6.44 2.15
C CYS A 67 -6.34 6.89 2.52
N HIS A 68 -7.24 5.95 2.76
CA HIS A 68 -8.61 6.24 3.18
C HIS A 68 -8.68 6.86 4.57
N LEU A 69 -7.91 6.34 5.54
CA LEU A 69 -7.81 6.92 6.87
C LEU A 69 -7.30 8.36 6.83
N CYS A 70 -6.31 8.67 5.99
CA CYS A 70 -5.85 10.05 5.77
C CYS A 70 -6.97 10.95 5.23
N ALA A 71 -7.74 10.46 4.25
CA ALA A 71 -8.87 11.21 3.69
C ALA A 71 -9.98 11.46 4.74
N ILE A 72 -10.30 10.46 5.56
CA ILE A 72 -11.29 10.58 6.65
C ILE A 72 -10.80 11.58 7.70
N ALA A 73 -9.54 11.47 8.14
CA ALA A 73 -8.92 12.38 9.10
C ALA A 73 -8.95 13.83 8.59
N ALA A 74 -8.60 14.06 7.33
CA ALA A 74 -8.63 15.38 6.70
C ALA A 74 -10.05 15.94 6.61
N ARG A 75 -11.02 15.10 6.24
CA ARG A 75 -12.44 15.49 6.13
C ARG A 75 -13.06 15.88 7.46
N LEU A 76 -12.78 15.10 8.51
CA LEU A 76 -13.33 15.32 9.86
C LEU A 76 -12.46 16.24 10.72
N LYS A 77 -11.28 16.64 10.22
CA LYS A 77 -10.30 17.50 10.88
C LYS A 77 -9.90 16.99 12.27
N ARG A 78 -9.70 15.68 12.41
CA ARG A 78 -9.29 15.04 13.68
C ARG A 78 -8.41 13.82 13.45
N VAL A 79 -7.70 13.42 14.50
CA VAL A 79 -6.90 12.19 14.51
C VAL A 79 -7.83 10.97 14.56
N ILE A 80 -7.58 9.99 13.70
CA ILE A 80 -8.33 8.73 13.65
C ILE A 80 -7.50 7.63 14.32
N ARG A 81 -8.11 6.92 15.28
CA ARG A 81 -7.52 5.72 15.89
C ARG A 81 -7.91 4.48 15.10
N TRP A 82 -6.92 3.72 14.67
CA TRP A 82 -7.06 2.54 13.83
C TRP A 82 -6.48 1.31 14.50
N ASP A 83 -7.25 0.21 14.55
CA ASP A 83 -6.76 -1.11 14.89
C ASP A 83 -6.38 -1.84 13.58
N PRO A 84 -5.07 -2.04 13.30
CA PRO A 84 -4.62 -2.70 12.07
C PRO A 84 -4.83 -4.21 12.07
N LYS A 85 -5.09 -4.84 13.22
CA LYS A 85 -5.38 -6.27 13.30
C LYS A 85 -6.86 -6.54 13.05
N ALA A 86 -7.73 -5.76 13.68
CA ALA A 86 -9.18 -5.88 13.47
C ALA A 86 -9.65 -5.17 12.18
N GLU A 87 -8.78 -4.35 11.59
CA GLU A 87 -9.08 -3.46 10.47
C GLU A 87 -10.29 -2.55 10.75
N ARG A 88 -10.27 -1.85 11.90
CA ARG A 88 -11.38 -1.00 12.35
C ARG A 88 -10.94 0.33 12.92
N ILE A 89 -11.78 1.35 12.73
CA ILE A 89 -11.68 2.62 13.46
C ILE A 89 -12.23 2.41 14.88
N VAL A 90 -11.49 2.87 15.89
CA VAL A 90 -11.79 2.61 17.30
C VAL A 90 -12.26 3.89 17.98
N GLY A 91 -13.43 3.83 18.65
CA GLY A 91 -13.96 4.93 19.47
C GLY A 91 -14.47 6.14 18.67
N ASP A 92 -14.72 5.98 17.37
CA ASP A 92 -15.21 7.05 16.50
C ASP A 92 -16.26 6.50 15.52
N GLU A 93 -17.51 6.43 15.97
CA GLU A 93 -18.63 5.88 15.20
C GLU A 93 -18.88 6.65 13.90
N GLN A 94 -18.79 7.99 13.96
CA GLN A 94 -18.99 8.83 12.78
C GLN A 94 -17.93 8.57 11.71
N ALA A 95 -16.66 8.39 12.09
CA ALA A 95 -15.60 8.05 11.14
C ALA A 95 -15.76 6.62 10.61
N ALA A 96 -16.20 5.67 11.45
CA ALA A 96 -16.47 4.29 11.05
C ALA A 96 -17.56 4.19 9.96
N LEU A 97 -18.49 5.14 9.89
CA LEU A 97 -19.49 5.19 8.81
C LEU A 97 -18.89 5.40 7.41
N PHE A 98 -17.66 5.91 7.29
CA PHE A 98 -17.00 6.07 5.97
C PHE A 98 -16.43 4.76 5.42
N PHE A 99 -16.44 3.68 6.20
CA PHE A 99 -15.83 2.40 5.82
C PHE A 99 -16.63 1.65 4.75
N SER A 100 -17.95 1.86 4.73
CA SER A 100 -18.82 1.25 3.74
C SER A 100 -20.03 2.15 3.49
N ARG A 101 -20.72 1.87 2.39
CA ARG A 101 -22.02 2.47 2.08
C ARG A 101 -23.00 1.37 1.77
N GLU A 102 -24.28 1.63 2.00
CA GLU A 102 -25.34 0.75 1.51
C GLU A 102 -25.17 0.55 -0.01
N GLN A 103 -25.18 -0.71 -0.44
CA GLN A 103 -25.06 -1.04 -1.85
C GLN A 103 -26.37 -0.71 -2.55
N ARG A 104 -26.27 -0.25 -3.80
CA ARG A 104 -27.44 0.08 -4.59
C ARG A 104 -28.25 -1.19 -4.84
N LYS A 105 -29.57 -1.11 -4.64
CA LYS A 105 -30.49 -2.22 -4.91
C LYS A 105 -30.28 -2.83 -6.30
N GLY A 106 -30.08 -4.14 -6.37
CA GLY A 106 -29.81 -4.91 -7.60
C GLY A 106 -28.34 -4.94 -8.04
N PHE A 107 -27.43 -4.30 -7.29
CA PHE A 107 -25.97 -4.32 -7.52
C PHE A 107 -25.22 -4.81 -6.28
N GLU A 108 -25.88 -5.62 -5.46
CA GLU A 108 -25.29 -6.20 -4.27
C GLU A 108 -24.22 -7.23 -4.66
N ILE A 109 -23.10 -7.22 -3.95
CA ILE A 109 -22.08 -8.27 -4.09
C ILE A 109 -22.44 -9.47 -3.20
N PRO A 110 -22.02 -10.70 -3.56
CA PRO A 110 -22.15 -11.84 -2.68
C PRO A 110 -21.53 -11.56 -1.31
N ARG A 111 -22.27 -11.86 -0.24
CA ARG A 111 -21.72 -11.81 1.12
C ARG A 111 -21.05 -13.16 1.39
N VAL A 112 -19.79 -13.09 1.82
CA VAL A 112 -18.97 -14.24 2.24
C VAL A 112 -18.90 -14.26 3.76
#